data_AF-A0A1U8AWC4-F1
#
_entry.id   AF-A0A1U8AWC4-F1
#
_cell.length_a   1.000
_cell.length_b   1.000
_cell.length_c   1.000
_cell.angle_alpha   90.00
_cell.angle_beta   90.00
_cell.angle_gamma   90.00
#
_symmetry.space_group_name_H-M   'P 1'
#
loop_
_entity.id
_entity.type
_entity.pdbx_description
1 polymer ?
#
loop_
_entity_poly.entity_id
_entity_poly.type
_entity_poly.pdbx_seq_one_letter_code
_entity_poly.pdbx_strand_id
1 'polypeptide(L)'
;MEKMPQVKKENDQLLPAQPILAAASVYRSPFAQLKLAAIAISLNIRLRSADMPANMQERAFRYTKSLVDAAPNSRPNPTHIARALKKEFDSSYGLAWHCVVGTSFGSFVTHSPGGFVYFSHGSLSILLFKTEVRPVMEMAPPH
;
A
#
# COMPACT_ATOMS: atom_id res chain seq x y z
N MET A 1 20.67 46.82 -49.05
CA MET A 1 19.26 46.82 -49.46
C MET A 1 18.68 45.45 -49.17
N GLU A 2 17.62 45.43 -48.35
CA GLU A 2 16.41 44.58 -48.46
C GLU A 2 16.59 43.04 -48.55
N LYS A 3 15.87 42.18 -47.84
CA LYS A 3 14.71 42.26 -46.95
C LYS A 3 14.59 40.86 -46.33
N MET A 4 14.10 40.74 -45.09
CA MET A 4 13.42 39.50 -44.69
C MET A 4 12.17 39.33 -45.56
N PRO A 5 11.74 38.09 -45.79
CA PRO A 5 10.44 37.74 -45.26
C PRO A 5 10.44 36.39 -44.54
N GLN A 6 9.67 36.37 -43.46
CA GLN A 6 9.27 35.19 -42.71
C GLN A 6 8.05 34.51 -43.35
N VAL A 7 7.85 33.26 -42.92
CA VAL A 7 6.62 32.43 -42.92
C VAL A 7 6.43 31.49 -44.12
N LYS A 8 6.63 30.18 -43.87
CA LYS A 8 5.51 29.22 -43.69
C LYS A 8 5.99 27.95 -42.97
N LYS A 9 5.19 27.58 -41.96
CA LYS A 9 5.24 26.34 -41.18
C LYS A 9 4.96 25.15 -42.09
N GLU A 10 5.59 24.01 -41.81
CA GLU A 10 4.94 22.81 -41.28
C GLU A 10 5.80 21.57 -41.57
N ASN A 11 5.82 20.67 -40.58
CA ASN A 11 6.15 19.25 -40.71
C ASN A 11 7.64 18.86 -40.56
N ASP A 12 8.11 18.79 -39.32
CA ASP A 12 9.20 17.88 -38.95
C ASP A 12 8.70 16.88 -37.90
N GLN A 13 8.48 15.68 -38.40
CA GLN A 13 8.29 14.45 -37.67
C GLN A 13 9.64 14.04 -37.08
N LEU A 14 9.93 14.44 -35.85
CA LEU A 14 10.95 13.80 -35.02
C LEU A 14 10.49 13.72 -33.57
N LEU A 15 10.23 12.49 -33.14
CA LEU A 15 9.90 12.09 -31.77
C LEU A 15 10.97 12.58 -30.79
N PRO A 16 10.64 13.35 -29.74
CA PRO A 16 11.55 13.47 -28.61
C PRO A 16 11.38 12.26 -27.68
N ALA A 17 12.52 11.67 -27.33
CA ALA A 17 12.66 10.50 -26.47
C ALA A 17 11.94 10.68 -25.13
N GLN A 18 11.24 9.61 -24.73
CA GLN A 18 10.51 9.49 -23.47
C GLN A 18 11.46 9.48 -22.26
N PRO A 19 11.14 10.15 -21.15
CA PRO A 19 11.56 9.72 -19.82
C PRO A 19 10.47 8.83 -19.19
N ILE A 20 10.51 7.51 -19.45
CA ILE A 20 9.57 6.51 -18.87
C ILE A 20 10.02 6.09 -17.46
N LEU A 21 10.17 7.02 -16.52
CA LEU A 21 10.49 6.65 -15.12
C LEU A 21 9.87 7.52 -14.01
N ALA A 22 9.02 8.50 -14.32
CA ALA A 22 8.41 9.36 -13.29
C ALA A 22 6.92 9.08 -13.01
N ALA A 23 6.25 8.19 -13.74
CA ALA A 23 4.79 8.08 -13.69
C ALA A 23 4.21 7.45 -12.40
N ALA A 24 5.01 6.78 -11.57
CA ALA A 24 4.51 6.14 -10.35
C ALA A 24 4.34 7.10 -9.16
N SER A 25 5.04 8.24 -9.12
CA SER A 25 4.95 9.21 -8.03
C SER A 25 3.91 10.32 -8.26
N VAL A 26 3.40 10.46 -9.50
CA VAL A 26 2.68 11.66 -9.94
C VAL A 26 1.16 11.64 -9.64
N TYR A 27 0.58 10.50 -9.26
CA TYR A 27 -0.85 10.42 -8.86
C TYR A 27 -1.09 10.42 -7.35
N ARG A 28 -0.06 10.63 -6.52
CA ARG A 28 -0.26 10.75 -5.08
C ARG A 28 -0.73 12.16 -4.78
N SER A 29 -2.05 12.35 -4.71
CA SER A 29 -2.66 13.62 -4.28
C SER A 29 -1.96 14.10 -3.00
N PRO A 30 -1.33 15.29 -3.01
CA PRO A 30 -0.65 15.83 -1.83
C PRO A 30 -1.60 15.94 -0.63
N PHE A 31 -2.87 16.22 -0.90
CA PHE A 31 -3.92 16.29 0.11
C PHE A 31 -4.20 14.93 0.76
N ALA A 32 -4.23 13.84 -0.01
CA ALA A 32 -4.43 12.51 0.54
C ALA A 32 -3.25 12.10 1.45
N GLN A 33 -2.03 12.46 1.05
CA GLN A 33 -0.84 12.18 1.84
C GLN A 33 -0.81 12.97 3.15
N LEU A 34 -1.18 14.25 3.11
CA LEU A 34 -1.24 15.10 4.29
C LEU A 34 -2.31 14.61 5.27
N LYS A 35 -3.50 14.27 4.77
CA LYS A 35 -4.58 13.68 5.58
C LYS A 35 -4.12 12.39 6.25
N LEU A 36 -3.49 11.49 5.49
CA LEU A 36 -3.01 10.22 6.02
C LEU A 36 -1.92 10.41 7.08
N ALA A 37 -0.99 11.34 6.87
CA ALA A 37 0.04 11.67 7.85
C ALA A 37 -0.58 12.20 9.15
N ALA A 38 -1.55 13.12 9.06
CA ALA A 38 -2.27 13.63 10.22
C ALA A 38 -3.02 12.53 10.99
N ILE A 39 -3.66 11.60 10.27
CA ILE A 39 -4.31 10.42 10.86
C ILE A 39 -3.29 9.53 11.56
N ALA A 40 -2.16 9.22 10.92
CA ALA A 40 -1.11 8.39 11.51
C ALA A 40 -0.58 9.00 12.82
N ILE A 41 -0.32 10.31 12.84
CA ILE A 41 0.09 11.03 14.05
C ILE A 41 -0.98 10.92 15.14
N SER A 42 -2.25 11.19 14.79
CA SER A 42 -3.37 11.17 15.75
C SER A 42 -3.61 9.78 16.35
N LEU A 43 -3.29 8.72 15.61
CA LEU A 43 -3.44 7.33 16.05
C LEU A 43 -2.16 6.76 16.68
N ASN A 44 -1.12 7.58 16.89
CA ASN A 44 0.20 7.16 17.37
C ASN A 44 0.82 6.03 16.52
N ILE A 45 0.69 6.18 15.20
CA ILE A 45 1.22 5.25 14.21
C ILE A 45 2.42 5.86 13.51
N ARG A 46 3.48 5.06 13.42
CA ARG A 46 4.66 5.38 12.61
C ARG A 46 4.70 4.46 11.40
N LEU A 47 4.31 5.02 10.25
CA LEU A 47 4.46 4.36 8.97
C LEU A 47 5.94 4.13 8.65
N ARG A 48 6.30 2.92 8.23
CA ARG A 48 7.67 2.55 7.83
C ARG A 48 7.80 2.42 6.32
N SER A 49 6.90 1.66 5.69
CA SER A 49 6.85 1.49 4.24
C SER A 49 5.45 1.06 3.82
N ALA A 50 5.02 1.44 2.61
CA ALA A 50 3.75 1.01 2.05
C ALA A 50 3.72 1.22 0.53
N ASP A 51 3.08 0.31 -0.18
CA ASP A 51 2.73 0.49 -1.60
C ASP A 51 1.19 0.57 -1.81
N MET A 52 0.39 0.20 -0.80
CA MET A 52 -1.08 0.23 -0.91
C MET A 52 -1.65 1.67 -0.91
N PRO A 53 -2.83 1.89 -1.53
CA PRO A 53 -3.51 3.19 -1.54
C PRO A 53 -3.78 3.78 -0.14
N ALA A 54 -3.87 5.12 -0.06
CA ALA A 54 -3.99 5.85 1.21
C ALA A 54 -5.24 5.46 2.02
N ASN A 55 -6.37 5.20 1.37
CA ASN A 55 -7.60 4.73 2.02
C ASN A 55 -7.42 3.35 2.68
N MET A 56 -6.62 2.46 2.08
CA MET A 56 -6.32 1.16 2.67
C MET A 56 -5.38 1.28 3.87
N GLN A 57 -4.38 2.18 3.78
CA GLN A 57 -3.50 2.49 4.91
C GLN A 57 -4.30 3.06 6.08
N GLU A 58 -5.19 4.03 5.82
CA GLU A 58 -6.08 4.59 6.85
C GLU A 58 -6.93 3.50 7.51
N ARG A 59 -7.49 2.56 6.74
CA ARG A 59 -8.26 1.45 7.31
C ARG A 59 -7.40 0.55 8.20
N ALA A 60 -6.19 0.18 7.76
CA ALA A 60 -5.26 -0.60 8.58
C ALA A 60 -4.94 0.11 9.90
N PHE A 61 -4.70 1.42 9.84
CA PHE A 61 -4.35 2.25 10.99
C PHE A 61 -5.49 2.34 12.00
N ARG A 62 -6.68 2.73 11.54
CA ARG A 62 -7.86 2.86 12.40
C ARG A 62 -8.26 1.52 13.02
N TYR A 63 -8.21 0.45 12.22
CA TYR A 63 -8.58 -0.86 12.72
C TYR A 63 -7.59 -1.39 13.76
N THR A 64 -6.29 -1.20 13.53
CA THR A 64 -5.25 -1.54 14.53
C THR A 64 -5.46 -0.76 15.83
N LYS A 65 -5.73 0.55 15.74
CA LYS A 65 -6.03 1.36 16.93
C LYS A 65 -7.24 0.81 17.69
N SER A 66 -8.32 0.49 16.98
CA SER A 66 -9.54 -0.05 17.60
C SER A 66 -9.30 -1.39 18.32
N LEU A 67 -8.46 -2.26 17.75
CA LEU A 67 -8.10 -3.54 18.36
C LEU A 67 -7.22 -3.37 19.61
N VAL A 68 -6.33 -2.38 19.61
CA VAL A 68 -5.50 -2.05 20.77
C VAL A 68 -6.37 -1.43 21.88
N ASP A 69 -7.31 -0.56 21.52
CA ASP A 69 -8.19 0.13 22.47
C ASP A 69 -9.24 -0.78 23.10
N ALA A 70 -9.57 -1.91 22.47
CA ALA A 70 -10.53 -2.88 23.00
C ALA A 70 -10.06 -3.59 24.29
N ALA A 71 -8.76 -3.51 24.62
CA ALA A 71 -8.19 -4.11 25.81
C ALA A 71 -7.29 -3.12 26.57
N PRO A 72 -7.83 -2.01 27.11
CA PRO A 72 -7.02 -0.90 27.65
C PRO A 72 -6.23 -1.30 28.91
N ASN A 73 -6.71 -2.31 29.65
CA ASN A 73 -6.11 -2.75 30.92
C ASN A 73 -5.14 -3.94 30.75
N SER A 74 -4.85 -4.36 29.51
CA SER A 74 -3.99 -5.51 29.24
C SER A 74 -3.02 -5.22 28.10
N ARG A 75 -1.90 -5.95 28.07
CA ARG A 75 -0.99 -5.88 26.93
C ARG A 75 -1.73 -6.38 25.69
N PRO A 76 -1.62 -5.68 24.54
CA PRO A 76 -2.31 -6.12 23.34
C PRO A 76 -1.76 -7.48 22.90
N ASN A 77 -2.66 -8.40 22.55
CA ASN A 77 -2.28 -9.75 22.09
C ASN A 77 -1.90 -9.69 20.59
N PRO A 78 -0.62 -9.88 20.22
CA PRO A 78 -0.16 -9.77 18.83
C PRO A 78 -0.89 -10.73 17.89
N THR A 79 -1.12 -11.97 18.34
CA THR A 79 -1.81 -13.01 17.56
C THR A 79 -3.26 -12.63 17.29
N HIS A 80 -3.94 -12.02 18.26
CA HIS A 80 -5.30 -11.52 18.05
C HIS A 80 -5.32 -10.43 16.97
N ILE A 81 -4.42 -9.44 17.07
CA ILE A 81 -4.35 -8.31 16.14
C ILE A 81 -4.04 -8.81 14.72
N ALA A 82 -3.05 -9.70 14.57
CA ALA A 82 -2.67 -10.26 13.28
C ALA A 82 -3.84 -11.00 12.62
N ARG A 83 -4.53 -11.86 13.38
CA ARG A 83 -5.69 -12.60 12.90
C ARG A 83 -6.84 -11.68 12.50
N ALA A 84 -7.12 -10.66 13.31
CA ALA A 84 -8.19 -9.71 13.04
C ALA A 84 -7.91 -8.88 11.77
N LEU A 85 -6.69 -8.34 11.63
CA LEU A 85 -6.26 -7.59 10.44
C LEU A 85 -6.34 -8.44 9.17
N LYS A 86 -5.80 -9.66 9.23
CA LYS A 86 -5.90 -10.61 8.11
C LYS A 86 -7.35 -10.81 7.69
N LYS A 87 -8.24 -11.14 8.65
CA LYS A 87 -9.65 -11.40 8.37
C LYS A 87 -10.36 -10.19 7.75
N GLU A 88 -10.10 -9.00 8.28
CA GLU A 88 -10.70 -7.75 7.80
C GLU A 88 -10.27 -7.44 6.36
N PHE A 89 -9.00 -7.63 6.04
CA PHE A 89 -8.47 -7.34 4.72
C PHE A 89 -8.83 -8.42 3.69
N ASP A 90 -8.86 -9.68 4.11
CA ASP A 90 -9.39 -10.79 3.31
C ASP A 90 -10.85 -10.55 2.88
N SER A 91 -11.70 -10.09 3.81
CA SER A 91 -13.11 -9.82 3.49
C SER A 91 -13.30 -8.56 2.64
N SER A 92 -12.50 -7.52 2.91
CA SER A 92 -12.69 -6.20 2.27
C SER A 92 -12.01 -6.09 0.90
N TYR A 93 -10.90 -6.81 0.70
CA TYR A 93 -10.02 -6.63 -0.47
C TYR A 93 -9.68 -7.95 -1.16
N GLY A 94 -10.35 -9.05 -0.78
CA GLY A 94 -10.18 -10.37 -1.35
C GLY A 94 -8.89 -11.07 -0.88
N LEU A 95 -8.94 -12.40 -0.92
CA LEU A 95 -7.83 -13.28 -0.51
C LEU A 95 -6.59 -13.11 -1.42
N ALA A 96 -5.37 -13.46 -0.99
CA ALA A 96 -4.99 -13.89 0.36
C ALA A 96 -4.08 -12.86 1.02
N TRP A 97 -4.54 -12.32 2.15
CA TRP A 97 -3.76 -11.45 3.01
C TRP A 97 -3.02 -12.24 4.07
N HIS A 98 -1.87 -11.73 4.46
CA HIS A 98 -1.03 -12.24 5.53
C HIS A 98 -0.69 -11.09 6.46
N CYS A 99 -0.65 -11.37 7.77
CA CYS A 99 -0.32 -10.37 8.76
C CYS A 99 0.64 -10.94 9.80
N VAL A 100 1.70 -10.20 10.08
CA VAL A 100 2.69 -10.48 11.12
C VAL A 100 2.68 -9.32 12.10
N VAL A 101 2.55 -9.63 13.39
CA VAL A 101 2.57 -8.65 14.47
C VAL A 101 3.52 -9.13 15.55
N GLY A 102 4.42 -8.26 15.99
CA GLY A 102 5.39 -8.57 17.04
C GLY A 102 6.15 -7.33 17.48
N THR A 103 6.92 -7.43 18.57
CA THR A 103 7.75 -6.33 19.06
C THR A 103 9.03 -6.14 18.24
N SER A 104 9.55 -7.22 17.66
CA SER A 104 10.68 -7.22 16.74
C SER A 104 10.61 -8.45 15.83
N PHE A 105 10.89 -8.26 14.54
CA PHE A 105 11.04 -9.34 13.57
C PHE A 105 11.84 -8.85 12.35
N GLY A 106 12.49 -9.79 11.66
CA GLY A 106 13.01 -9.60 10.31
C GLY A 106 12.05 -10.23 9.30
N SER A 107 11.91 -9.62 8.12
CA SER A 107 11.05 -10.16 7.05
C SER A 107 11.64 -9.86 5.68
N PHE A 108 11.59 -10.85 4.80
CA PHE A 108 11.85 -10.68 3.37
C PHE A 108 10.71 -11.38 2.62
N VAL A 109 9.78 -10.62 2.09
CA VAL A 109 8.53 -11.15 1.52
C VAL A 109 8.35 -10.67 0.08
N THR A 110 7.80 -11.55 -0.76
CA THR A 110 7.26 -11.17 -2.06
C THR A 110 5.77 -10.95 -1.89
N HIS A 111 5.27 -9.81 -2.33
CA HIS A 111 3.87 -9.43 -2.22
C HIS A 111 3.33 -8.91 -3.55
N SER A 112 2.01 -8.96 -3.71
CA SER A 112 1.34 -8.35 -4.84
C SER A 112 1.49 -6.81 -4.79
N PRO A 113 1.62 -6.13 -5.94
CA PRO A 113 1.68 -4.66 -5.99
C PRO A 113 0.43 -4.01 -5.39
N GLY A 114 0.63 -2.94 -4.62
CA GLY A 114 -0.45 -2.17 -3.97
C GLY A 114 -1.09 -2.89 -2.79
N GLY A 115 -0.48 -3.98 -2.31
CA GLY A 115 -1.01 -4.86 -1.28
C GLY A 115 -0.20 -4.88 0.01
N PHE A 116 0.74 -3.97 0.24
CA PHE A 116 1.72 -4.01 1.32
C PHE A 116 1.73 -2.74 2.18
N VAL A 117 1.81 -2.94 3.50
CA VAL A 117 2.06 -1.89 4.50
C VAL A 117 2.85 -2.46 5.67
N TYR A 118 3.84 -1.70 6.12
CA TYR A 118 4.62 -1.93 7.33
C TYR A 118 4.59 -0.67 8.20
N PHE A 119 4.11 -0.78 9.42
CA PHE A 119 4.01 0.33 10.36
C PHE A 119 4.14 -0.15 11.81
N SER A 120 4.28 0.78 12.74
CA SER A 120 4.27 0.48 14.17
C SER A 120 3.23 1.29 14.92
N HIS A 121 2.62 0.68 15.93
CA HIS A 121 1.77 1.33 16.94
C HIS A 121 2.37 1.05 18.32
N GLY A 122 3.01 2.06 18.92
CA GLY A 122 3.82 1.87 20.14
C GLY A 122 4.97 0.88 19.92
N SER A 123 5.06 -0.16 20.74
CA SER A 123 6.09 -1.21 20.63
C SER A 123 5.75 -2.31 19.63
N LEU A 124 4.53 -2.33 19.07
CA LEU A 124 4.13 -3.33 18.09
C LEU A 124 4.52 -2.89 16.70
N SER A 125 5.20 -3.78 15.98
CA SER A 125 5.45 -3.72 14.56
C SER A 125 4.40 -4.58 13.85
N ILE A 126 3.78 -4.05 12.80
CA ILE A 126 2.70 -4.68 12.03
C ILE A 126 3.10 -4.68 10.56
N LEU A 127 3.24 -5.88 10.01
CA LEU A 127 3.46 -6.11 8.59
C LEU A 127 2.21 -6.79 8.03
N LEU A 128 1.56 -6.16 7.05
CA LEU A 128 0.36 -6.66 6.39
C LEU A 128 0.59 -6.63 4.88
N PHE A 129 0.47 -7.78 4.23
CA PHE A 129 0.74 -7.91 2.80
C PHE A 129 -0.18 -8.91 2.09
N LYS A 130 -0.49 -8.65 0.83
CA LYS A 130 -1.26 -9.54 -0.05
C LYS A 130 -0.33 -10.40 -0.90
N THR A 131 -0.69 -11.65 -1.12
CA THR A 131 -0.01 -12.57 -2.05
C THR A 131 -0.93 -12.97 -3.19
N GLU A 132 -0.34 -13.31 -4.34
CA GLU A 132 -1.07 -13.97 -5.41
C GLU A 132 -1.37 -15.42 -5.02
N VAL A 133 -2.63 -15.82 -5.17
CA VAL A 133 -3.04 -17.21 -5.05
C VAL A 133 -3.45 -17.68 -6.43
N ARG A 134 -2.76 -18.68 -6.97
CA ARG A 134 -3.21 -19.37 -8.18
C ARG A 134 -4.11 -20.51 -7.75
N PRO A 135 -5.40 -20.52 -8.11
CA PRO A 135 -6.25 -21.67 -7.87
C PRO A 135 -5.67 -22.85 -8.66
N VAL A 136 -5.43 -23.97 -7.97
CA VAL A 136 -5.15 -25.23 -8.66
C VAL A 136 -6.50 -25.71 -9.20
N MET A 137 -6.73 -25.50 -10.49
CA MET A 137 -7.87 -26.13 -11.17
C MET A 137 -7.47 -27.58 -11.42
N GLU A 138 -8.04 -28.50 -10.64
CA GLU A 138 -7.93 -29.93 -10.90
C GLU A 138 -8.53 -30.21 -12.28
N MET A 139 -7.66 -30.57 -13.24
CA MET A 139 -8.11 -31.04 -14.53
C MET A 139 -8.72 -32.42 -14.33
N ALA A 140 -10.04 -32.54 -14.51
CA ALA A 140 -10.72 -33.82 -14.50
C ALA A 140 -10.02 -34.78 -15.50
N PRO A 141 -9.79 -36.04 -15.13
CA PRO A 141 -9.11 -36.99 -16.01
C PRO A 141 -9.93 -37.20 -17.29
N PRO A 142 -9.27 -37.32 -18.47
CA PRO A 142 -9.96 -37.67 -19.70
C PRO A 142 -10.55 -39.07 -19.58
N HIS A 143 -11.83 -39.19 -19.93
CA HIS A 143 -12.58 -40.46 -20.03
C HIS A 143 -12.13 -41.30 -21.21
#